data_AF-A0A0M6VD12-F1
#
_entry.id   AF-A0A0M6VD12-F1
#
_cell.length_a   1.000
_cell.length_b   1.000
_cell.length_c   1.000
_cell.angle_alpha   90.00
_cell.angle_beta   90.00
_cell.angle_gamma   90.00
#
_symmetry.space_group_name_H-M   'P 1'
#
loop_
_entity.id
_entity.type
_entity.pdbx_description
1 polymer ?
#
loop_
_entity_poly.entity_id
_entity_poly.type
_entity_poly.pdbx_seq_one_letter_code
_entity_poly.pdbx_strand_id
1 'polypeptide(L)'
;MSKELIEALQAQSIGRQDLRADGDLTIPRSYGVYDIGPERKAVKRYRFGNHPIRQNELLNEFGHCELLNLFLRREQALKLASLLNGRKV
;
A
#
# COMPACT_ATOMS: atom_id res chain seq x y z
N MET A 1 -18.09 11.19 4.32
CA MET A 1 -17.82 10.75 2.92
C MET A 1 -16.42 10.18 2.70
N SER A 2 -15.32 10.96 2.65
CA SER A 2 -13.99 10.37 2.35
C SER A 2 -13.47 9.46 3.47
N LYS A 3 -13.73 9.80 4.75
CA LYS A 3 -13.32 9.03 5.91
C LYS A 3 -13.96 7.64 5.99
N GLU A 4 -15.28 7.55 5.85
CA GLU A 4 -16.01 6.27 5.87
C GLU A 4 -15.56 5.33 4.75
N LEU A 5 -15.26 5.89 3.57
CA LEU A 5 -14.75 5.10 2.45
C LEU A 5 -13.34 4.56 2.70
N ILE A 6 -12.47 5.33 3.38
CA ILE A 6 -11.15 4.87 3.80
C ILE A 6 -11.29 3.71 4.79
N GLU A 7 -12.14 3.86 5.81
CA GLU A 7 -12.38 2.82 6.82
C GLU A 7 -12.95 1.54 6.18
N ALA A 8 -13.92 1.66 5.28
CA ALA A 8 -14.49 0.53 4.56
C ALA A 8 -13.46 -0.20 3.67
N LEU A 9 -12.48 0.53 3.10
CA LEU A 9 -11.38 -0.09 2.35
C LEU A 9 -10.39 -0.77 3.28
N GLN A 10 -10.02 -0.14 4.39
CA GLN A 10 -9.09 -0.74 5.37
C GLN A 10 -9.65 -2.02 5.97
N ALA A 11 -10.96 -2.09 6.20
CA ALA A 11 -11.64 -3.31 6.66
C ALA A 11 -11.56 -4.49 5.67
N GLN A 12 -11.27 -4.23 4.39
CA GLN A 12 -11.06 -5.27 3.36
C GLN A 12 -9.60 -5.70 3.24
N SER A 13 -8.71 -5.15 4.06
CA SER A 13 -7.29 -5.53 4.02
C SER A 13 -7.06 -6.90 4.65
N ILE A 14 -6.06 -7.60 4.14
CA ILE A 14 -5.61 -8.90 4.64
C ILE A 14 -4.37 -8.75 5.50
N GLY A 15 -4.10 -9.76 6.31
CA GLY A 15 -2.87 -9.86 7.09
C GLY A 15 -1.72 -10.47 6.30
N ARG A 16 -0.49 -10.29 6.80
CA ARG A 16 0.69 -10.96 6.23
C ARG A 16 0.64 -12.48 6.40
N GLN A 17 -0.06 -12.95 7.43
CA GLN A 17 -0.29 -14.37 7.69
C GLN A 17 -1.15 -15.05 6.62
N ASP A 18 -1.90 -14.27 5.84
CA ASP A 18 -2.74 -14.77 4.74
C ASP A 18 -1.93 -14.96 3.44
N LEU A 19 -0.63 -14.66 3.48
CA LEU A 19 0.29 -14.71 2.35
C LEU A 19 1.39 -15.73 2.60
N ARG A 20 1.79 -16.44 1.54
CA ARG A 20 2.99 -17.27 1.52
C ARG A 20 4.01 -16.63 0.59
N ALA A 21 5.29 -16.65 0.97
CA ALA A 21 6.35 -16.22 0.08
C ALA A 21 6.46 -17.18 -1.11
N ASP A 22 6.67 -16.61 -2.30
CA ASP A 22 6.91 -17.32 -3.56
C ASP A 22 8.00 -16.58 -4.34
N GLY A 23 9.25 -16.95 -4.10
CA GLY A 23 10.41 -16.17 -4.54
C GLY A 23 10.35 -14.73 -3.99
N ASP A 24 10.43 -13.75 -4.89
CA ASP A 24 10.33 -12.31 -4.56
C ASP A 24 8.88 -11.81 -4.41
N LEU A 25 7.90 -12.70 -4.56
CA LEU A 25 6.47 -12.40 -4.57
C LEU A 25 5.71 -13.14 -3.47
N THR A 26 4.39 -12.99 -3.49
CA THR A 26 3.46 -13.64 -2.57
C THR A 26 2.42 -14.47 -3.33
N ILE A 27 2.00 -15.59 -2.72
CA ILE A 27 0.83 -16.36 -3.10
C ILE A 27 -0.21 -16.27 -1.97
N PRO A 28 -1.45 -15.82 -2.27
CA PRO A 28 -1.86 -15.18 -3.52
C PRO A 28 -1.12 -13.84 -3.75
N ARG A 29 -1.09 -13.37 -5.00
CA ARG A 29 -0.50 -12.08 -5.33
C ARG A 29 -1.18 -10.98 -4.53
N SER A 30 -0.38 -10.14 -3.88
CA SER A 30 -0.86 -9.07 -3.02
C SER A 30 -0.29 -7.70 -3.39
N TYR A 31 -1.00 -6.66 -2.94
CA TYR A 31 -0.70 -5.27 -3.21
C TYR A 31 -0.70 -4.48 -1.90
N GLY A 32 0.43 -3.85 -1.59
CA GLY A 32 0.58 -3.06 -0.36
C GLY A 32 0.29 -1.59 -0.58
N VAL A 33 -0.23 -0.94 0.47
CA VAL A 33 -0.26 0.52 0.63
C VAL A 33 0.75 0.91 1.69
N TYR A 34 1.60 1.88 1.38
CA TYR A 34 2.75 2.25 2.19
C TYR A 34 2.75 3.75 2.50
N ASP A 35 3.24 4.10 3.68
CA ASP A 35 3.59 5.47 4.08
C ASP A 35 5.12 5.64 3.99
N ILE A 36 5.61 6.63 3.23
CA ILE A 36 7.04 6.98 3.19
C ILE A 36 7.38 8.15 4.12
N GLY A 37 6.44 8.58 4.96
CA GLY A 37 6.59 9.69 5.89
C GLY A 37 6.50 11.07 5.23
N PRO A 38 6.68 12.16 6.01
CA PRO A 38 6.70 13.53 5.51
C PRO A 38 8.03 13.82 4.80
N GLU A 39 8.25 13.16 3.67
CA GLU A 39 9.43 13.36 2.83
C GLU A 39 9.26 14.65 2.00
N ARG A 40 10.18 15.62 2.17
CA ARG A 40 10.10 16.95 1.52
C ARG A 40 10.23 16.87 -0.01
N LYS A 41 10.76 15.77 -0.56
CA LYS A 41 11.00 15.60 -2.00
C LYS A 41 9.90 14.80 -2.71
N ALA A 42 8.99 14.16 -1.98
CA ALA A 42 7.99 13.28 -2.59
C ALA A 42 6.71 14.03 -3.00
N VAL A 43 6.29 13.85 -4.26
CA VAL A 43 5.00 14.38 -4.77
C VAL A 43 3.78 13.70 -4.12
N LYS A 44 3.96 12.50 -3.56
CA LYS A 44 2.92 11.71 -2.88
C LYS A 44 3.54 11.01 -1.66
N ARG A 45 2.88 11.13 -0.50
CA ARG A 45 3.26 10.45 0.76
C ARG A 45 2.81 8.99 0.76
N TYR A 46 1.60 8.70 0.31
CA TYR A 46 1.10 7.32 0.31
C TYR A 46 1.37 6.67 -1.05
N ARG A 47 2.00 5.49 -1.03
CA ARG A 47 2.40 4.74 -2.22
C ARG A 47 1.69 3.38 -2.24
N PHE A 48 1.56 2.79 -3.41
CA PHE A 48 1.00 1.44 -3.54
C PHE A 48 1.75 0.64 -4.60
N GLY A 49 1.67 -0.69 -4.54
CA GLY A 49 2.24 -1.58 -5.56
C GLY A 49 2.29 -3.04 -5.13
N ASN A 50 2.88 -3.90 -5.97
CA ASN A 50 3.03 -5.34 -5.68
C ASN A 50 3.82 -5.53 -4.37
N HIS A 51 3.35 -6.41 -3.50
CA HIS A 51 4.07 -6.76 -2.28
C HIS A 51 4.82 -8.10 -2.42
N PRO A 52 6.08 -8.22 -1.94
CA PRO A 52 6.91 -7.20 -1.28
C PRO A 52 7.76 -6.30 -2.20
N ILE A 53 7.77 -6.52 -3.52
CA ILE A 53 8.64 -5.78 -4.47
C ILE A 53 8.59 -4.25 -4.26
N ARG A 54 7.39 -3.67 -4.20
CA ARG A 54 7.25 -2.21 -4.03
C ARG A 54 7.77 -1.74 -2.67
N GLN A 55 7.69 -2.56 -1.63
CA GLN A 55 8.28 -2.24 -0.34
C GLN A 55 9.81 -2.07 -0.48
N ASN A 56 10.46 -3.03 -1.13
CA ASN A 56 11.91 -2.99 -1.36
C ASN A 56 12.32 -1.78 -2.22
N GLU A 57 11.56 -1.48 -3.27
CA GLU A 57 11.78 -0.28 -4.08
C GLU A 57 11.70 1.01 -3.24
N LEU A 58 10.70 1.12 -2.36
CA LEU A 58 10.52 2.30 -1.50
C LEU A 58 11.61 2.41 -0.44
N LEU A 59 12.04 1.29 0.15
CA LEU A 59 13.17 1.27 1.08
C LEU A 59 14.46 1.72 0.39
N ASN A 60 14.68 1.31 -0.87
CA ASN A 60 15.84 1.75 -1.65
C ASN A 60 15.76 3.23 -2.06
N GLU A 61 14.56 3.72 -2.40
CA GLU A 61 14.34 5.11 -2.87
C GLU A 61 14.36 6.14 -1.74
N PHE A 62 13.75 5.81 -0.58
CA PHE A 62 13.53 6.76 0.52
C PHE A 62 14.21 6.37 1.83
N GLY A 63 14.85 5.20 1.91
CA GLY A 63 15.46 4.68 3.15
C GLY A 63 14.45 4.20 4.20
N HIS A 64 13.16 4.47 4.00
CA HIS A 64 12.10 4.11 4.93
C HIS A 64 10.76 3.93 4.20
N CYS A 65 9.97 2.96 4.66
CA CYS A 65 8.54 2.88 4.39
C CYS A 65 7.84 2.03 5.45
N GLU A 66 6.61 2.41 5.79
CA GLU A 66 5.71 1.63 6.65
C GLU A 66 4.60 1.00 5.80
N LEU A 67 4.34 -0.29 5.97
CA LEU A 67 3.21 -0.96 5.32
C LEU A 67 1.93 -0.72 6.15
N LEU A 68 0.94 -0.07 5.56
CA LEU A 68 -0.34 0.24 6.21
C LEU A 68 -1.39 -0.85 5.99
N ASN A 69 -1.56 -1.32 4.75
CA ASN A 69 -2.60 -2.29 4.38
C ASN A 69 -2.12 -3.18 3.23
N LEU A 70 -2.62 -4.42 3.18
CA LEU A 70 -2.45 -5.36 2.08
C LEU A 70 -3.79 -5.72 1.46
N PHE A 71 -3.80 -5.89 0.14
CA PHE A 71 -5.00 -6.24 -0.62
C PHE A 71 -4.71 -7.34 -1.64
N LEU A 72 -5.71 -8.16 -1.92
CA LEU A 72 -5.67 -9.13 -3.02
C LEU A 72 -6.00 -8.47 -4.37
N ARG A 73 -6.66 -7.32 -4.37
CA ARG A 73 -7.02 -6.57 -5.59
C ARG A 73 -6.21 -5.27 -5.68
N ARG A 74 -5.62 -5.04 -6.85
CA ARG A 74 -4.80 -3.84 -7.10
C ARG A 74 -5.62 -2.55 -6.97
N GLU A 75 -6.88 -2.58 -7.36
CA GLU A 75 -7.79 -1.44 -7.37
C GLU A 75 -8.05 -0.93 -5.95
N GLN A 76 -8.14 -1.82 -4.96
CA GLN A 76 -8.33 -1.45 -3.55
C GLN A 76 -7.11 -0.68 -3.03
N ALA A 77 -5.90 -1.19 -3.30
CA ALA A 77 -4.65 -0.54 -2.91
C ALA A 77 -4.49 0.85 -3.58
N LEU A 78 -4.75 0.94 -4.89
CA LEU A 78 -4.72 2.20 -5.64
C LEU A 78 -5.72 3.21 -5.06
N LYS A 79 -6.96 2.77 -4.80
CA LYS A 79 -8.03 3.64 -4.31
C LYS A 79 -7.71 4.18 -2.93
N LEU A 80 -7.27 3.31 -2.00
CA LEU A 80 -6.88 3.73 -0.66
C LEU A 80 -5.71 4.72 -0.70
N ALA A 81 -4.64 4.42 -1.43
CA ALA A 81 -3.48 5.34 -1.53
C ALA A 81 -3.86 6.70 -2.13
N SER A 82 -4.78 6.72 -3.10
CA SER A 82 -5.24 7.97 -3.71
C SER A 82 -6.08 8.81 -2.74
N LEU A 83 -7.00 8.17 -2.01
CA LEU A 83 -7.79 8.82 -0.96
C LEU A 83 -6.92 9.39 0.16
N LEU A 84 -5.92 8.63 0.62
CA LEU A 84 -4.97 9.08 1.66
C LEU A 84 -4.13 10.27 1.20
N ASN A 85 -3.81 10.37 -0.10
CA ASN A 85 -3.15 11.53 -0.69
C ASN A 85 -4.12 12.71 -0.99
N GLY A 86 -5.38 12.65 -0.55
CA GLY A 86 -6.38 13.69 -0.79
C GLY A 86 -6.85 13.78 -2.26
N ARG A 87 -6.59 12.76 -3.07
CA ARG A 87 -7.00 12.72 -4.48
C ARG A 87 -8.32 11.96 -4.63
N LYS A 88 -9.24 12.51 -5.43
CA LYS A 88 -10.39 11.75 -5.92
C LYS A 88 -9.91 10.79 -7.00
N VAL A 89 -10.29 9.53 -6.86
CA VAL A 89 -9.94 8.40 -7.75
C VAL A 89 -11.13 8.08 -8.63
#